data_AF-A0A3D2IJ55-F1
#
_entry.id   AF-A0A3D2IJ55-F1
#
_cell.length_a   1.000
_cell.length_b   1.000
_cell.length_c   1.000
_cell.angle_alpha   90.00
_cell.angle_beta   90.00
_cell.angle_gamma   90.00
#
_symmetry.space_group_name_H-M   'P 1'
#
loop_
_entity.id
_entity.type
_entity.pdbx_description
1 polymer ?
#
loop_
_entity_poly.entity_id
_entity_poly.type
_entity_poly.pdbx_seq_one_letter_code
_entity_poly.pdbx_strand_id
1 'polypeptide(L)'
;MANFKNFKKSWEMEVGLNNVPSYQVSGIPFASGAINCNTGSINRPAQVVKFPYVTRWITIVNKDIKYPLKVGFSKAGVDGNHYFTVPKHDGAPGQLGHTSPLELKVSEIWISGSRDCDVVAGLTTIPSTRISG
;
A
#
# COMPACT_ATOMS: atom_id res chain seq x y z
N MET A 1 25.32 30.13 27.66
CA MET A 1 24.08 29.37 27.87
C MET A 1 24.05 28.23 26.86
N ALA A 2 24.17 26.97 27.29
CA ALA A 2 24.17 25.80 26.40
C ALA A 2 22.75 25.49 25.92
N ASN A 3 22.60 25.21 24.61
CA ASN A 3 21.33 25.07 23.91
C ASN A 3 20.89 23.58 23.93
N PHE A 4 20.00 23.21 24.87
CA PHE A 4 19.53 21.83 25.09
C PHE A 4 18.45 21.36 24.08
N LYS A 5 18.68 21.51 22.76
CA LYS A 5 17.64 21.20 21.76
C LYS A 5 17.61 19.76 21.23
N ASN A 6 18.49 18.85 21.67
CA ASN A 6 18.65 17.54 21.01
C ASN A 6 18.56 16.31 21.94
N PHE A 7 17.71 16.32 22.97
CA PHE A 7 17.45 15.10 23.76
C PHE A 7 16.18 14.40 23.28
N LYS A 8 16.34 13.43 22.37
CA LYS A 8 15.27 12.50 22.01
C LYS A 8 15.21 11.40 23.08
N LYS A 9 14.02 11.15 23.64
CA LYS A 9 13.84 10.21 24.76
C LYS A 9 14.24 8.80 24.32
N SER A 10 14.91 8.00 25.15
CA SER A 10 15.44 6.69 24.72
C SER A 10 14.36 5.65 24.34
N TRP A 11 13.09 5.90 24.69
CA TRP A 11 11.95 5.11 24.24
C TRP A 11 11.39 5.55 22.88
N GLU A 12 11.79 6.70 22.36
CA GLU A 12 11.54 7.15 20.99
C GLU A 12 12.63 6.60 20.06
N MET A 13 12.81 5.27 20.06
CA MET A 13 13.67 4.60 19.09
C MET A 13 12.97 4.53 17.74
N GLU A 14 13.28 5.50 16.87
CA GLU A 14 12.91 5.43 15.46
C GLU A 14 13.64 4.26 14.81
N VAL A 15 12.90 3.20 14.54
CA VAL A 15 13.40 2.00 13.87
C VAL A 15 13.72 2.29 12.40
N GLY A 16 14.91 1.86 11.95
CA GLY A 16 15.32 1.98 10.55
C GLY A 16 14.64 0.96 9.64
N LEU A 17 14.79 1.11 8.32
CA LEU A 17 14.23 0.20 7.32
C LEU A 17 14.66 -1.27 7.55
N ASN A 18 15.92 -1.46 7.95
CA ASN A 18 16.52 -2.76 8.26
C ASN A 18 16.18 -3.29 9.67
N ASN A 19 15.05 -2.88 10.24
CA ASN A 19 14.59 -3.40 11.53
C ASN A 19 13.82 -4.71 11.35
N VAL A 20 14.42 -5.84 11.74
CA VAL A 20 13.80 -7.18 11.66
C VAL A 20 12.57 -7.33 12.57
N PRO A 21 12.56 -6.83 13.83
CA PRO A 21 11.39 -6.96 14.71
C PRO A 21 10.09 -6.35 14.15
N SER A 22 10.17 -5.31 13.32
CA SER A 22 8.98 -4.73 12.67
C SER A 22 8.24 -5.68 11.71
N TYR A 23 8.84 -6.82 11.32
CA TYR A 23 8.13 -7.89 10.61
C TYR A 23 7.27 -8.77 11.54
N GLN A 24 7.47 -8.72 12.86
CA GLN A 24 6.74 -9.53 13.83
C GLN A 24 5.51 -8.82 14.41
N VAL A 25 5.43 -7.48 14.30
CA VAL A 25 4.33 -6.68 14.88
C VAL A 25 3.83 -5.63 13.89
N SER A 26 2.55 -5.68 13.54
CA SER A 26 1.83 -4.55 12.94
C SER A 26 1.08 -3.83 14.05
N GLY A 27 1.44 -2.57 14.31
CA GLY A 27 0.87 -1.80 15.41
C GLY A 27 -0.32 -0.92 15.01
N ILE A 28 -0.51 -0.66 13.71
CA ILE A 28 -1.49 0.34 13.24
C ILE A 28 -2.29 -0.24 12.05
N PRO A 29 -3.62 -0.41 12.16
CA PRO A 29 -4.44 -0.82 11.04
C PRO A 29 -4.64 0.34 10.05
N PHE A 30 -4.65 0.03 8.76
CA PHE A 30 -4.97 0.96 7.67
C PHE A 30 -6.03 0.32 6.77
N ALA A 31 -7.02 1.12 6.35
CA ALA A 31 -8.01 0.73 5.37
C ALA A 31 -8.37 1.91 4.47
N SER A 32 -8.46 1.67 3.17
CA SER A 32 -8.97 2.61 2.17
C SER A 32 -9.83 1.81 1.19
N GLY A 33 -11.07 2.24 0.96
CA GLY A 33 -12.03 1.48 0.16
C GLY A 33 -12.68 2.31 -0.93
N ALA A 34 -13.39 1.62 -1.82
CA ALA A 34 -14.10 2.21 -2.97
C ALA A 34 -13.19 3.05 -3.87
N ILE A 35 -11.93 2.63 -4.02
CA ILE A 35 -10.96 3.36 -4.84
C ILE A 35 -11.26 3.08 -6.31
N ASN A 36 -11.65 4.14 -7.03
CA ASN A 36 -11.83 4.11 -8.47
C ASN A 36 -10.53 4.51 -9.19
N CYS A 37 -9.83 3.53 -9.74
CA CYS A 37 -8.60 3.71 -10.51
C CYS A 37 -8.81 3.46 -12.03
N ASN A 38 -10.06 3.61 -12.48
CA ASN A 38 -10.46 3.54 -13.88
C ASN A 38 -11.43 4.67 -14.21
N THR A 39 -10.88 5.86 -14.38
CA THR A 39 -11.61 7.11 -14.60
C THR A 39 -12.14 7.30 -16.02
N GLY A 40 -12.16 6.25 -16.86
CA GLY A 40 -12.71 6.32 -18.21
C GLY A 40 -11.92 7.16 -19.22
N SER A 41 -10.78 7.73 -18.82
CA SER A 41 -9.89 8.49 -19.71
C SER A 41 -8.98 7.57 -20.52
N ILE A 42 -8.67 7.97 -21.76
CA ILE A 42 -7.83 7.24 -22.74
C ILE A 42 -6.46 6.87 -22.14
N ASN A 43 -5.96 7.67 -21.20
CA ASN A 43 -4.77 7.37 -20.41
C ASN A 43 -5.22 7.00 -19.00
N ARG A 44 -5.46 5.70 -18.73
CA ARG A 44 -5.86 5.16 -17.42
C ARG A 44 -4.75 5.42 -16.39
N PRO A 45 -4.74 6.56 -15.67
CA PRO A 45 -3.56 6.94 -14.94
C PRO A 45 -3.52 6.13 -13.65
N ALA A 46 -2.39 5.48 -13.37
CA ALA A 46 -2.18 4.82 -12.09
C ALA A 46 -2.46 5.80 -10.93
N GLN A 47 -3.27 5.34 -9.99
CA GLN A 47 -3.58 6.05 -8.74
C GLN A 47 -2.60 5.60 -7.66
N VAL A 48 -2.19 6.53 -6.81
CA VAL A 48 -1.30 6.25 -5.69
C VAL A 48 -2.11 6.06 -4.41
N VAL A 49 -1.81 5.00 -3.65
CA VAL A 49 -2.27 4.83 -2.28
C VAL A 49 -1.06 5.02 -1.38
N LYS A 50 -1.03 6.13 -0.63
CA LYS A 50 0.05 6.48 0.28
C LYS A 50 -0.27 6.01 1.69
N PHE A 51 0.72 5.40 2.34
CA PHE A 51 0.64 4.97 3.72
C PHE A 51 1.32 6.00 4.64
N PRO A 52 0.72 6.35 5.79
CA PRO A 52 1.35 7.23 6.77
C PRO A 52 2.66 6.66 7.35
N TYR A 53 2.73 5.33 7.48
CA TYR A 53 3.89 4.58 7.95
C TYR A 53 4.19 3.41 7.02
N VAL A 54 5.41 2.88 7.09
CA VAL A 54 5.80 1.72 6.28
C VAL A 54 4.95 0.50 6.65
N THR A 55 4.43 -0.20 5.64
CA THR A 55 3.62 -1.41 5.83
C THR A 55 4.45 -2.57 6.38
N ARG A 56 3.82 -3.46 7.14
CA ARG A 56 4.29 -4.83 7.39
C ARG A 56 3.69 -5.80 6.39
N TRP A 57 2.40 -5.60 6.11
CA TRP A 57 1.66 -6.37 5.12
C TRP A 57 0.59 -5.53 4.45
N ILE A 58 0.19 -5.93 3.24
CA ILE A 58 -0.91 -5.31 2.47
C ILE A 58 -1.77 -6.41 1.86
N THR A 59 -3.09 -6.24 1.93
CA THR A 59 -4.07 -7.01 1.18
C THR A 59 -4.85 -6.06 0.28
N ILE A 60 -4.94 -6.40 -1.00
CA ILE A 60 -5.75 -5.66 -1.97
C ILE A 60 -6.94 -6.52 -2.36
N VAL A 61 -8.13 -5.91 -2.40
CA VAL A 61 -9.39 -6.53 -2.81
C VAL A 61 -9.93 -5.78 -4.01
N ASN A 62 -10.23 -6.48 -5.08
CA ASN A 62 -10.88 -5.96 -6.27
C ASN A 62 -12.34 -6.42 -6.33
N LYS A 63 -13.24 -5.44 -6.31
CA LYS A 63 -14.70 -5.64 -6.35
C LYS A 63 -15.30 -5.37 -7.73
N ASP A 64 -14.51 -4.87 -8.69
CA ASP A 64 -15.00 -4.63 -10.06
C ASP A 64 -15.32 -5.96 -10.75
N ILE A 65 -16.52 -6.05 -11.32
CA ILE A 65 -17.04 -7.22 -12.07
C ILE A 65 -16.53 -7.32 -13.51
N LYS A 66 -15.96 -6.24 -14.04
CA LYS A 66 -15.61 -6.10 -15.45
C LYS A 66 -14.12 -6.06 -15.67
N TYR A 67 -13.36 -5.42 -14.78
CA TYR A 67 -11.95 -5.15 -15.01
C TYR A 67 -11.06 -5.73 -13.91
N PRO A 68 -9.97 -6.43 -14.28
CA PRO A 68 -8.93 -6.78 -13.33
C PRO A 68 -8.18 -5.52 -12.87
N LEU A 69 -7.63 -5.58 -11.66
CA LEU A 69 -6.84 -4.51 -11.07
C LEU A 69 -5.35 -4.78 -11.28
N LYS A 70 -4.62 -3.78 -11.78
CA LYS A 70 -3.16 -3.80 -11.82
C LYS A 70 -2.63 -3.17 -10.54
N VAL A 71 -1.62 -3.79 -9.93
CA VAL A 71 -0.93 -3.29 -8.75
C VAL A 71 0.57 -3.31 -8.99
N GLY A 72 1.24 -2.22 -8.62
CA GLY A 72 2.69 -2.09 -8.68
C GLY A 72 3.21 -1.12 -7.64
N PHE A 73 4.52 -0.87 -7.67
CA PHE A 73 5.21 -0.06 -6.66
C PHE A 73 5.72 1.28 -7.19
N SER A 74 5.41 1.59 -8.45
CA SER A 74 5.69 2.89 -9.06
C SER A 74 4.68 3.18 -10.16
N LYS A 75 4.46 4.48 -10.44
CA LYS A 75 3.59 4.92 -11.54
C LYS A 75 4.02 4.32 -12.88
N ALA A 76 5.31 4.46 -13.20
CA ALA A 76 5.89 3.96 -14.45
C ALA A 76 5.76 2.44 -14.59
N GLY A 77 5.87 1.70 -13.49
CA GLY A 77 5.71 0.25 -13.51
C GLY A 77 4.27 -0.19 -13.84
N VAL A 78 3.28 0.47 -13.25
CA VAL A 78 1.85 0.19 -13.49
C VAL A 78 1.40 0.64 -14.88
N ASP A 79 1.88 1.79 -15.35
CA ASP A 79 1.57 2.30 -16.70
C ASP A 79 2.26 1.46 -17.79
N GLY A 80 3.43 0.89 -17.49
CA GLY A 80 4.17 -0.03 -18.35
C GLY A 80 3.73 -1.48 -18.19
N ASN A 81 4.67 -2.36 -17.84
CA ASN A 81 4.48 -3.81 -17.71
C ASN A 81 5.07 -4.40 -16.41
N HIS A 82 5.39 -3.58 -15.42
CA HIS A 82 5.92 -4.00 -14.12
C HIS A 82 4.82 -3.94 -13.04
N TYR A 83 3.80 -4.80 -13.21
CA TYR A 83 2.68 -4.93 -12.29
C TYR A 83 2.27 -6.40 -12.16
N PHE A 84 1.58 -6.72 -11.07
CA PHE A 84 0.79 -7.95 -10.96
C PHE A 84 -0.69 -7.63 -10.99
N THR A 85 -1.51 -8.65 -11.22
CA THR A 85 -2.95 -8.50 -11.43
C THR A 85 -3.72 -9.12 -10.28
N VAL A 86 -4.66 -8.37 -9.71
CA VAL A 86 -5.72 -8.90 -8.84
C VAL A 86 -6.94 -9.16 -9.73
N PRO A 87 -7.48 -10.39 -9.75
CA PRO A 87 -8.58 -10.74 -10.63
C PRO A 87 -9.80 -9.87 -10.35
N LYS A 88 -10.67 -9.76 -11.35
CA LYS A 88 -11.99 -9.13 -11.18
C LYS A 88 -12.88 -10.01 -10.31
N HIS A 89 -13.99 -9.45 -9.83
CA HIS A 89 -15.06 -10.25 -9.26
C HIS A 89 -15.65 -11.18 -10.35
N ASP A 90 -15.75 -12.48 -10.05
CA ASP A 90 -16.27 -13.47 -10.98
C ASP A 90 -17.80 -13.59 -10.98
N GLY A 91 -18.49 -12.71 -10.23
CA GLY A 91 -19.94 -12.55 -10.27
C GLY A 91 -20.72 -13.48 -9.33
N ALA A 92 -20.04 -14.43 -8.67
CA ALA A 92 -20.63 -15.23 -7.61
C ALA A 92 -20.45 -14.53 -6.24
N PRO A 93 -21.51 -14.38 -5.42
CA PRO A 93 -21.41 -13.77 -4.08
C PRO A 93 -20.27 -14.36 -3.26
N GLY A 94 -19.43 -13.48 -2.69
CA GLY A 94 -18.29 -13.89 -1.85
C GLY A 94 -16.99 -14.21 -2.61
N GLN A 95 -17.00 -14.27 -3.94
CA GLN A 95 -15.78 -14.50 -4.75
C GLN A 95 -15.16 -13.19 -5.24
N LEU A 96 -14.70 -12.36 -4.31
CA LEU A 96 -13.92 -11.17 -4.65
C LEU A 96 -12.50 -11.55 -5.04
N GLY A 97 -11.96 -10.91 -6.07
CA GLY A 97 -10.54 -11.04 -6.36
C GLY A 97 -9.74 -10.37 -5.26
N HIS A 98 -8.77 -11.07 -4.67
CA HIS A 98 -7.96 -10.51 -3.60
C HIS A 98 -6.56 -11.11 -3.62
N THR A 99 -5.61 -10.40 -3.03
CA THR A 99 -4.28 -10.94 -2.76
C THR A 99 -4.29 -11.71 -1.44
N SER A 100 -3.41 -12.69 -1.29
CA SER A 100 -2.94 -13.06 0.05
C SER A 100 -2.24 -11.85 0.69
N PRO A 101 -2.07 -11.82 2.02
CA PRO A 101 -1.28 -10.77 2.66
C PRO A 101 0.12 -10.71 2.06
N LEU A 102 0.44 -9.59 1.42
CA LEU A 102 1.75 -9.31 0.84
C LEU A 102 2.64 -8.76 1.96
N GLU A 103 3.58 -9.55 2.47
CA GLU A 103 4.47 -9.17 3.56
C GLU A 103 5.62 -8.28 3.09
N LEU A 104 5.28 -7.06 2.68
CA LEU A 104 6.21 -6.10 2.09
C LEU A 104 6.23 -4.80 2.88
N LYS A 105 7.43 -4.21 2.96
CA LYS A 105 7.65 -2.86 3.49
C LYS A 105 7.62 -1.83 2.37
N VAL A 106 6.53 -1.09 2.26
CA VAL A 106 6.37 0.02 1.29
C VAL A 106 5.69 1.23 1.92
N SER A 107 5.93 2.42 1.34
CA SER A 107 5.29 3.71 1.71
C SER A 107 4.09 4.00 0.84
N GLU A 108 4.05 3.41 -0.34
CA GLU A 108 2.97 3.58 -1.29
C GLU A 108 2.87 2.37 -2.22
N ILE A 109 1.69 2.21 -2.78
CA ILE A 109 1.44 1.35 -3.94
C ILE A 109 0.76 2.18 -5.02
N TRP A 110 0.92 1.71 -6.26
CA TRP A 110 0.27 2.28 -7.44
C TRP A 110 -0.71 1.25 -8.00
N ILE A 111 -1.91 1.71 -8.34
CA ILE A 111 -3.01 0.84 -8.77
C ILE A 111 -3.74 1.42 -9.99
N SER A 112 -4.20 0.57 -10.90
CA SER A 112 -4.97 1.00 -12.08
C SER A 112 -5.93 -0.06 -12.60
N GLY A 113 -6.94 0.37 -13.37
CA GLY A 113 -7.76 -0.51 -14.20
C GLY A 113 -9.10 -0.95 -13.57
N SER A 114 -9.22 -0.95 -12.24
CA SER A 114 -10.47 -1.26 -11.53
C SER A 114 -11.25 0.01 -11.13
N ARG A 115 -12.58 -0.05 -11.14
CA ARG A 115 -13.44 1.04 -10.64
C ARG A 115 -13.77 0.92 -9.16
N ASP A 116 -13.50 -0.22 -8.56
CA ASP A 116 -13.86 -0.48 -7.17
C ASP A 116 -12.87 -1.46 -6.55
N CYS A 117 -11.94 -0.93 -5.75
CA CYS A 117 -10.99 -1.72 -4.99
C CYS A 117 -10.79 -1.17 -3.59
N ASP A 118 -10.45 -2.09 -2.69
CA ASP A 118 -10.14 -1.80 -1.30
C ASP A 118 -8.70 -2.24 -1.00
N VAL A 119 -8.04 -1.47 -0.14
CA VAL A 119 -6.68 -1.72 0.34
C VAL A 119 -6.74 -1.76 1.85
N VAL A 120 -6.27 -2.87 2.42
CA VAL A 120 -6.12 -3.06 3.86
C VAL A 120 -4.64 -3.33 4.12
N ALA A 121 -4.08 -2.70 5.14
CA ALA A 121 -2.68 -2.91 5.50
C ALA A 121 -2.48 -2.87 7.01
N GLY A 122 -1.47 -3.59 7.49
CA GLY A 122 -0.95 -3.40 8.83
C GLY A 122 0.33 -2.59 8.75
N LEU A 123 0.35 -1.40 9.35
CA LEU A 123 1.52 -0.54 9.35
C LEU A 123 2.43 -0.82 10.55
N THR A 124 3.71 -0.52 10.34
CA THR A 124 4.74 -0.49 11.38
C THR A 124 4.80 0.91 12.01
N THR A 125 5.74 1.13 12.93
CA THR A 125 6.05 2.46 13.48
C THR A 125 7.14 3.20 12.69
N ILE A 126 7.64 2.63 11.59
CA ILE A 126 8.67 3.26 10.75
C ILE A 126 8.01 4.39 9.92
N PRO A 127 8.48 5.66 10.03
CA PRO A 127 7.97 6.74 9.21
C PRO A 127 8.20 6.49 7.71
N SER A 128 7.23 6.85 6.86
CA SER A 128 7.33 6.68 5.40
C SER A 128 8.49 7.45 4.76
N THR A 129 9.02 8.49 5.42
CA THR A 129 10.21 9.24 4.97
C THR A 129 11.51 8.43 5.02
N ARG A 130 11.54 7.28 5.71
CA ARG A 130 12.74 6.44 5.84
C ARG A 130 12.98 5.51 4.65
N ILE A 131 12.10 5.53 3.66
CA ILE A 131 12.16 4.65 2.48
C ILE A 131 12.16 5.40 1.15
N SER A 132 12.13 6.74 1.19
CA SER A 132 12.38 7.58 0.02
C SER A 132 13.89 7.82 -0.10
N GLY A 133 14.54 7.10 -1.01
CA GLY A 133 15.88 7.41 -1.49
C GLY A 133 15.87 8.47 -2.58
#